data_AF-A0A939ET86-F1
#
_entry.id   AF-A0A939ET86-F1
#
_cell.length_a   1.000
_cell.length_b   1.000
_cell.length_c   1.000
_cell.angle_alpha   90.00
_cell.angle_beta   90.00
_cell.angle_gamma   90.00
#
_symmetry.space_group_name_H-M   'P 1'
#
loop_
_entity.id
_entity.type
_entity.pdbx_description
1 polymer ?
#
loop_
_entity_poly.entity_id
_entity_poly.type
_entity_poly.pdbx_seq_one_letter_code
_entity_poly.pdbx_strand_id
1 'polypeptide(L)'
;MLYYQFYELNHAFVGPMRAMADMTKLCFQNPLNPFTHTEVGRSVAAGCEVLERMTRRYGKPEFGLKDTLVGGSRVPVTERVVWSRPFCDLLHFERGTTSRSKDPKVLVVAPISGHYATLLRGTVEALLPRADVYITDWIDARMVPVQDGKFDLDDYIDYIISMLHFLGPDTHIVGVCQPSVPVLAAVAVMEGREDPYVPASMTLMGGPIDTRIAPTAVNELAVDKGIDWFRNNVIMKVPFPHPGVMRDVYPGFLQLTGFMSMNLDRHMTAHKDFFQQLVEGDGDSADKHRDFYDEYLAVMDLTAEFYLQTVESVFIDHSLPNGTMMHGDTLVDCSKIRRTALLTVEGEKDDITGRGQTRAAHALCSNLDDDMKAHYEQPNVGHYGVFNGSRWRAEICPRVMDFIQSHRQDGSSRPAAKPSVEAADKTKAVAEPAVSDAKAVEPAQAAEKTPDKASAQAEKTVAPAVKATTDSEPLEKILLASPQGVADDLKAISGVGPKLESALNGAGIFHYWQIAGLTETQIEALDTKLDFRGRIARDGWIDQARKLSEMVA
;
A
#
# COMPACT_ATOMS: atom_id res chain seq x y z
N MET A 1 -24.32 -9.30 -13.57
CA MET A 1 -25.18 -8.41 -12.75
C MET A 1 -24.93 -6.95 -13.13
N LEU A 2 -25.86 -6.03 -12.83
CA LEU A 2 -25.81 -4.61 -13.19
C LEU A 2 -24.98 -3.73 -12.21
N TYR A 3 -24.34 -4.31 -11.19
CA TYR A 3 -23.73 -3.54 -10.08
C TYR A 3 -22.70 -2.50 -10.54
N TYR A 4 -21.82 -2.82 -11.49
CA TYR A 4 -20.84 -1.84 -11.99
C TYR A 4 -21.53 -0.67 -12.72
N GLN A 5 -22.56 -0.91 -13.52
CA GLN A 5 -23.36 0.17 -14.14
C GLN A 5 -24.08 1.03 -13.07
N PHE A 6 -24.59 0.40 -12.00
CA PHE A 6 -25.22 1.12 -10.90
C PHE A 6 -24.20 1.96 -10.10
N TYR A 7 -22.98 1.44 -9.87
CA TYR A 7 -21.88 2.18 -9.24
C TYR A 7 -21.47 3.41 -10.06
N GLU A 8 -21.27 3.25 -11.37
CA GLU A 8 -20.98 4.34 -12.30
C GLU A 8 -22.10 5.41 -12.29
N LEU A 9 -23.37 4.97 -12.34
CA LEU A 9 -24.55 5.83 -12.30
C LEU A 9 -24.66 6.61 -10.97
N ASN A 10 -24.37 5.99 -9.83
CA ASN A 10 -24.38 6.68 -8.53
C ASN A 10 -23.31 7.76 -8.48
N HIS A 11 -22.07 7.48 -8.91
CA HIS A 11 -21.04 8.52 -8.98
C HIS A 11 -21.40 9.67 -9.94
N ALA A 12 -22.06 9.36 -11.08
CA ALA A 12 -22.57 10.40 -11.98
C ALA A 12 -23.67 11.25 -11.33
N PHE A 13 -24.59 10.62 -10.61
CA PHE A 13 -25.71 11.28 -9.91
C PHE A 13 -25.23 12.15 -8.73
N VAL A 14 -24.19 11.74 -8.01
CA VAL A 14 -23.61 12.50 -6.88
C VAL A 14 -22.68 13.63 -7.36
N GLY A 15 -22.24 13.62 -8.62
CA GLY A 15 -21.36 14.62 -9.22
C GLY A 15 -21.74 16.09 -8.93
N PRO A 16 -23.00 16.52 -9.12
CA PRO A 16 -23.45 17.88 -8.79
C PRO A 16 -23.36 18.21 -7.30
N MET A 17 -23.68 17.28 -6.41
CA MET A 17 -23.57 17.48 -4.96
C MET A 17 -22.12 17.65 -4.52
N ARG A 18 -21.20 16.87 -5.12
CA ARG A 18 -19.76 17.01 -4.89
C ARG A 18 -19.24 18.37 -5.36
N ALA A 19 -19.63 18.82 -6.55
CA ALA A 19 -19.25 20.15 -7.05
C ALA A 19 -19.78 21.30 -6.15
N MET A 20 -20.96 21.15 -5.55
CA MET A 20 -21.48 22.09 -4.55
C MET A 20 -20.67 22.04 -3.23
N ALA A 21 -20.24 20.86 -2.80
CA ALA A 21 -19.36 20.70 -1.63
C ALA A 21 -17.99 21.36 -1.86
N ASP A 22 -17.36 21.13 -3.02
CA ASP A 22 -16.11 21.79 -3.43
C ASP A 22 -16.23 23.32 -3.43
N MET A 23 -17.29 23.85 -4.05
CA MET A 23 -17.51 25.30 -4.11
C MET A 23 -17.75 25.90 -2.72
N THR A 24 -18.50 25.19 -1.86
CA THR A 24 -18.75 25.61 -0.47
C THR A 24 -17.45 25.60 0.34
N LYS A 25 -16.65 24.53 0.22
CA LYS A 25 -15.33 24.41 0.83
C LYS A 25 -14.42 25.57 0.43
N LEU A 26 -14.31 25.87 -0.87
CA LEU A 26 -13.53 27.00 -1.38
C LEU A 26 -14.02 28.35 -0.82
N CYS A 27 -15.33 28.56 -0.72
CA CYS A 27 -15.88 29.78 -0.10
C CYS A 27 -15.51 29.90 1.40
N PHE A 28 -15.52 28.81 2.16
CA PHE A 28 -15.18 28.79 3.59
C PHE A 28 -13.68 28.64 3.90
N GLN A 29 -12.84 28.41 2.88
CA GLN A 29 -11.37 28.46 2.98
C GLN A 29 -10.78 29.79 2.47
N ASN A 30 -11.57 30.62 1.78
CA ASN A 30 -11.11 31.91 1.26
C ASN A 30 -10.79 32.89 2.41
N PRO A 31 -9.57 33.45 2.52
CA PRO A 31 -9.22 34.41 3.56
C PRO A 31 -10.07 35.69 3.60
N LEU A 32 -10.77 36.02 2.51
CA LEU A 32 -11.69 37.16 2.43
C LEU A 32 -13.08 36.88 3.04
N ASN A 33 -13.41 35.63 3.36
CA ASN A 33 -14.65 35.29 4.04
C ASN A 33 -14.49 35.43 5.57
N PRO A 34 -15.29 36.26 6.25
CA PRO A 34 -15.16 36.50 7.70
C PRO A 34 -15.41 35.25 8.55
N PHE A 35 -16.05 34.21 8.02
CA PHE A 35 -16.29 32.96 8.73
C PHE A 35 -15.10 31.98 8.67
N THR A 36 -14.13 32.16 7.77
CA THR A 36 -13.03 31.20 7.50
C THR A 36 -12.24 30.81 8.75
N HIS A 37 -11.98 31.75 9.66
CA HIS A 37 -11.23 31.51 10.89
C HIS A 37 -12.11 31.15 12.11
N THR A 38 -13.44 31.07 11.93
CA THR A 38 -14.37 30.66 12.99
C THR A 38 -14.48 29.14 13.08
N GLU A 39 -14.83 28.61 14.26
CA GLU A 39 -15.09 27.16 14.43
C GLU A 39 -16.22 26.67 13.52
N VAL A 40 -17.26 27.48 13.31
CA VAL A 40 -18.38 27.16 12.41
C VAL A 40 -17.88 27.06 10.96
N GLY A 41 -17.10 28.04 10.49
CA GLY A 41 -16.57 28.02 9.12
C GLY A 41 -15.59 26.87 8.87
N ARG A 42 -14.70 26.59 9.84
CA ARG A 42 -13.82 25.41 9.80
C ARG A 42 -14.61 24.10 9.78
N SER A 43 -15.66 23.98 10.60
CA SER A 43 -16.51 22.78 10.65
C SER A 43 -17.29 22.58 9.34
N VAL A 44 -17.79 23.65 8.72
CA VAL A 44 -18.45 23.58 7.40
C VAL A 44 -17.46 23.18 6.32
N ALA A 45 -16.26 23.78 6.28
CA ALA A 45 -15.23 23.41 5.31
C ALA A 45 -14.76 21.95 5.47
N ALA A 46 -14.56 21.48 6.71
CA ALA A 46 -14.21 20.09 7.01
C ALA A 46 -15.33 19.11 6.64
N GLY A 47 -16.60 19.45 6.93
CA GLY A 47 -17.76 18.63 6.54
C GLY A 47 -17.93 18.52 5.02
N CYS A 48 -17.75 19.63 4.29
CA CYS A 48 -17.74 19.63 2.83
C CYS A 48 -16.55 18.84 2.27
N GLU A 49 -15.37 18.89 2.90
CA GLU A 49 -14.22 18.07 2.49
C GLU A 49 -14.46 16.57 2.72
N VAL A 50 -15.04 16.17 3.85
CA VAL A 50 -15.39 14.76 4.08
C VAL A 50 -16.40 14.28 3.03
N LEU A 51 -17.44 15.08 2.74
CA LEU A 51 -18.42 14.74 1.70
C LEU A 51 -17.80 14.64 0.30
N GLU A 52 -16.88 15.55 -0.05
CA GLU A 52 -16.12 15.48 -1.31
C GLU A 52 -15.33 14.18 -1.39
N ARG A 53 -14.45 13.93 -0.41
CA ARG A 53 -13.56 12.76 -0.37
C ARG A 53 -14.33 11.44 -0.38
N MET A 54 -15.44 11.35 0.35
CA MET A 54 -16.31 10.16 0.35
C MET A 54 -17.03 9.89 -0.99
N THR A 55 -17.13 10.89 -1.88
CA THR A 55 -17.88 10.78 -3.14
C THR A 55 -17.01 10.97 -4.40
N ARG A 56 -15.74 11.32 -4.20
CA ARG A 56 -14.72 11.51 -5.23
C ARG A 56 -14.43 10.23 -6.00
N ARG A 57 -14.06 10.40 -7.28
CA ARG A 57 -13.31 9.36 -8.01
C ARG A 57 -11.83 9.66 -7.89
N TYR A 58 -11.10 8.71 -7.35
CA TYR A 58 -9.65 8.75 -7.27
C TYR A 58 -9.09 8.24 -8.60
N GLY A 59 -8.39 9.12 -9.32
CA GLY A 59 -7.61 8.77 -10.50
C GLY A 59 -6.21 8.32 -10.11
N LYS A 60 -5.46 7.82 -11.09
CA LYS A 60 -4.04 7.47 -10.94
C LYS A 60 -3.23 8.65 -10.35
N PRO A 61 -2.57 8.49 -9.20
CA PRO A 61 -1.67 9.50 -8.64
C PRO A 61 -0.42 9.68 -9.51
N GLU A 62 0.31 10.77 -9.29
CA GLU A 62 1.65 10.98 -9.84
C GLU A 62 2.70 10.45 -8.85
N PHE A 63 3.86 9.95 -9.32
CA PHE A 63 4.97 9.64 -8.40
C PHE A 63 5.49 10.91 -7.74
N GLY A 64 5.64 12.01 -8.50
CA GLY A 64 5.96 13.33 -7.97
C GLY A 64 7.38 13.45 -7.43
N LEU A 65 8.28 12.56 -7.84
CA LEU A 65 9.66 12.50 -7.37
C LEU A 65 10.50 13.49 -8.18
N LYS A 66 10.56 14.74 -7.71
CA LYS A 66 11.17 15.88 -8.46
C LYS A 66 12.69 15.94 -8.36
N ASP A 67 13.28 15.44 -7.27
CA ASP A 67 14.72 15.42 -7.05
C ASP A 67 15.17 14.25 -6.16
N THR A 68 16.47 13.96 -6.16
CA THR A 68 17.09 12.97 -5.29
C THR A 68 18.54 13.34 -4.96
N LEU A 69 19.19 12.60 -4.06
CA LEU A 69 20.58 12.81 -3.65
C LEU A 69 21.51 11.79 -4.34
N VAL A 70 22.34 12.23 -5.27
CA VAL A 70 23.40 11.39 -5.88
C VAL A 70 24.77 11.94 -5.49
N GLY A 71 25.62 11.10 -4.89
CA GLY A 71 26.96 11.51 -4.45
C GLY A 71 26.98 12.68 -3.46
N GLY A 72 25.90 12.90 -2.71
CA GLY A 72 25.72 14.04 -1.81
C GLY A 72 25.23 15.34 -2.46
N SER A 73 25.07 15.37 -3.79
CA SER A 73 24.46 16.49 -4.51
C SER A 73 22.98 16.22 -4.78
N ARG A 74 22.14 17.24 -4.61
CA ARG A 74 20.73 17.19 -5.04
C ARG A 74 20.67 17.35 -6.56
N VAL A 75 20.02 16.41 -7.25
CA VAL A 75 19.86 16.41 -8.71
C VAL A 75 18.39 16.24 -9.07
N PRO A 76 17.90 16.86 -10.15
CA PRO A 76 16.52 16.69 -10.58
C PRO A 76 16.29 15.25 -11.05
N VAL A 77 15.04 14.80 -10.93
CA VAL A 77 14.57 13.49 -11.41
C VAL A 77 13.47 13.75 -12.45
N THR A 78 13.48 12.99 -13.54
CA THR A 78 12.49 13.08 -14.62
C THR A 78 11.91 11.70 -14.89
N GLU A 79 10.59 11.59 -14.76
CA GLU A 79 9.83 10.36 -15.02
C GLU A 79 9.66 10.20 -16.54
N ARG A 80 9.99 9.01 -17.09
CA ARG A 80 9.86 8.71 -18.52
C ARG A 80 9.36 7.29 -18.77
N VAL A 81 8.37 7.13 -19.65
CA VAL A 81 8.04 5.82 -20.24
C VAL A 81 9.18 5.45 -21.20
N VAL A 82 9.86 4.33 -20.94
CA VAL A 82 10.99 3.84 -21.77
C VAL A 82 10.65 2.57 -22.56
N TRP A 83 9.62 1.85 -22.15
CA TRP A 83 9.05 0.69 -22.83
C TRP A 83 7.55 0.66 -22.53
N SER A 84 6.73 0.14 -23.45
CA SER A 84 5.28 0.11 -23.30
C SER A 84 4.67 -1.09 -24.03
N ARG A 85 3.63 -1.67 -23.43
CA ARG A 85 2.70 -2.66 -24.01
C ARG A 85 1.28 -2.36 -23.48
N PRO A 86 0.19 -2.87 -24.10
CA PRO A 86 -1.18 -2.44 -23.78
C PRO A 86 -1.59 -2.45 -22.29
N PHE A 87 -1.01 -3.34 -21.48
CA PHE A 87 -1.32 -3.46 -20.05
C PHE A 87 -0.25 -2.88 -19.10
N CYS A 88 0.89 -2.39 -19.60
CA CYS A 88 1.96 -1.88 -18.74
C CYS A 88 2.88 -0.89 -19.48
N ASP A 89 3.13 0.24 -18.84
CA ASP A 89 4.30 1.09 -19.14
C ASP A 89 5.46 0.70 -18.21
N LEU A 90 6.69 0.82 -18.70
CA LEU A 90 7.89 0.76 -17.87
C LEU A 90 8.39 2.19 -17.68
N LEU A 91 8.29 2.70 -16.46
CA LEU A 91 8.81 4.02 -16.11
C LEU A 91 10.28 3.92 -15.73
N HIS A 92 11.08 4.87 -16.19
CA HIS A 92 12.45 5.16 -15.76
C HIS A 92 12.48 6.51 -15.05
N PHE A 93 13.17 6.56 -13.91
CA PHE A 93 13.39 7.81 -13.17
C PHE A 93 14.78 8.36 -13.50
N GLU A 94 14.88 9.10 -14.61
CA GLU A 94 16.14 9.64 -15.09
C GLU A 94 16.68 10.72 -14.13
N ARG A 95 17.86 10.47 -13.56
CA ARG A 95 18.54 11.38 -12.63
C ARG A 95 19.44 12.33 -13.42
N GLY A 96 19.28 13.64 -13.23
CA GLY A 96 19.99 14.69 -13.96
C GLY A 96 21.45 14.89 -13.57
N THR A 97 22.26 13.82 -13.65
CA THR A 97 23.69 13.81 -13.30
C THR A 97 24.58 14.04 -14.53
N THR A 98 25.67 14.79 -14.37
CA THR A 98 26.62 15.08 -15.48
C THR A 98 27.54 13.90 -15.82
N SER A 99 27.76 12.98 -14.87
CA SER A 99 28.33 11.66 -15.15
C SER A 99 27.21 10.62 -15.19
N ARG A 100 27.26 9.69 -16.16
CA ARG A 100 26.47 8.45 -16.08
C ARG A 100 26.99 7.66 -14.88
N SER A 101 26.20 7.61 -13.81
CA SER A 101 26.53 6.80 -12.65
C SER A 101 26.63 5.33 -13.09
N LYS A 102 27.62 4.60 -12.56
CA LYS A 102 27.73 3.14 -12.75
C LYS A 102 26.80 2.39 -11.80
N ASP A 103 25.67 2.97 -11.39
CA ASP A 103 24.74 2.34 -10.47
C ASP A 103 24.11 1.09 -11.10
N PRO A 104 23.72 0.09 -10.30
CA PRO A 104 22.97 -1.07 -10.78
C PRO A 104 21.61 -0.63 -11.34
N LYS A 105 21.18 -1.27 -12.43
CA LYS A 105 19.80 -1.14 -12.93
C LYS A 105 18.87 -1.98 -12.06
N VAL A 106 17.82 -1.38 -11.53
CA VAL A 106 16.86 -2.04 -10.65
C VAL A 106 15.47 -1.95 -11.25
N LEU A 107 14.92 -3.09 -11.67
CA LEU A 107 13.55 -3.26 -12.11
C LEU A 107 12.67 -3.60 -10.90
N VAL A 108 11.88 -2.63 -10.44
CA VAL A 108 10.84 -2.82 -9.43
C VAL A 108 9.57 -3.32 -10.12
N VAL A 109 9.09 -4.50 -9.76
CA VAL A 109 7.82 -5.04 -10.23
C VAL A 109 6.75 -4.74 -9.19
N ALA A 110 5.91 -3.77 -9.50
CA ALA A 110 4.81 -3.31 -8.65
C ALA A 110 3.63 -4.29 -8.71
N PRO A 111 2.88 -4.49 -7.61
CA PRO A 111 1.74 -5.38 -7.58
C PRO A 111 0.54 -4.84 -8.36
N ILE A 112 -0.19 -5.74 -9.01
CA ILE A 112 -1.52 -5.47 -9.56
C ILE A 112 -2.56 -5.88 -8.50
N SER A 113 -2.38 -5.48 -7.25
CA SER A 113 -3.30 -5.76 -6.15
C SER A 113 -4.35 -4.66 -6.01
N GLY A 114 -4.96 -4.28 -7.14
CA GLY A 114 -5.99 -3.26 -7.22
C GLY A 114 -5.52 -1.81 -7.05
N HIS A 115 -4.22 -1.52 -7.03
CA HIS A 115 -3.67 -0.17 -6.82
C HIS A 115 -2.59 0.16 -7.86
N TYR A 116 -2.37 1.44 -8.10
CA TYR A 116 -1.31 1.93 -9.01
C TYR A 116 0.10 1.77 -8.42
N ALA A 117 1.12 1.77 -9.30
CA ALA A 117 2.52 1.61 -8.91
C ALA A 117 3.05 2.73 -7.98
N THR A 118 2.36 3.87 -7.92
CA THR A 118 2.61 5.00 -7.01
C THR A 118 2.47 4.64 -5.53
N LEU A 119 1.83 3.51 -5.19
CA LEU A 119 1.87 2.93 -3.84
C LEU A 119 3.31 2.59 -3.41
N LEU A 120 4.21 2.36 -4.37
CA LEU A 120 5.66 2.16 -4.18
C LEU A 120 6.48 3.45 -4.35
N ARG A 121 5.87 4.65 -4.30
CA ARG A 121 6.58 5.95 -4.35
C ARG A 121 7.73 6.03 -3.35
N GLY A 122 7.49 5.63 -2.09
CA GLY A 122 8.52 5.59 -1.05
C GLY A 122 9.56 4.47 -1.22
N THR A 123 9.23 3.43 -1.99
CA THR A 123 10.17 2.38 -2.41
C THR A 123 11.16 2.95 -3.43
N VAL A 124 10.64 3.59 -4.48
CA VAL A 124 11.44 4.27 -5.51
C VAL A 124 12.30 5.39 -4.90
N GLU A 125 11.72 6.27 -4.09
CA GLU A 125 12.41 7.37 -3.39
C GLU A 125 13.67 6.89 -2.66
N ALA A 126 13.60 5.73 -1.99
CA ALA A 126 14.71 5.17 -1.23
C ALA A 126 15.83 4.56 -2.11
N LEU A 127 15.48 4.07 -3.30
CA LEU A 127 16.41 3.42 -4.25
C LEU A 127 17.17 4.45 -5.11
N LEU A 128 16.51 5.55 -5.50
CA LEU A 128 17.06 6.60 -6.39
C LEU A 128 18.48 7.11 -6.01
N PRO A 129 18.86 7.26 -4.73
CA PRO A 129 20.21 7.67 -4.35
C PRO A 129 21.34 6.71 -4.74
N ARG A 130 21.03 5.43 -5.04
CA ARG A 130 22.03 4.35 -5.22
C ARG A 130 21.75 3.39 -6.39
N ALA A 131 20.66 3.58 -7.14
CA ALA A 131 20.22 2.70 -8.21
C ALA A 131 19.74 3.51 -9.42
N ASP A 132 19.84 2.91 -10.62
CA ASP A 132 19.11 3.38 -11.80
C ASP A 132 17.76 2.67 -11.84
N VAL A 133 16.69 3.39 -11.46
CA VAL A 133 15.42 2.77 -11.05
C VAL A 133 14.41 2.76 -12.19
N TYR A 134 13.87 1.56 -12.44
CA TYR A 134 12.76 1.31 -13.34
C TYR A 134 11.59 0.69 -12.56
N ILE A 135 10.35 1.02 -12.89
CA ILE A 135 9.16 0.41 -12.26
C ILE A 135 8.08 0.03 -13.28
N THR A 136 7.48 -1.14 -13.10
CA THR A 136 6.30 -1.55 -13.86
C THR A 136 5.09 -0.73 -13.43
N ASP A 137 4.47 -0.02 -14.37
CA ASP A 137 3.33 0.84 -14.13
C ASP A 137 2.12 0.31 -14.93
N TRP A 138 1.34 -0.54 -14.26
CA TRP A 138 0.26 -1.31 -14.85
C TRP A 138 -0.94 -0.43 -15.21
N ILE A 139 -1.55 -0.72 -16.35
CA ILE A 139 -2.71 0.02 -16.86
C ILE A 139 -3.99 -0.58 -16.30
N ASP A 140 -4.86 0.29 -15.79
CA ASP A 140 -6.21 -0.03 -15.32
C ASP A 140 -7.01 -0.77 -16.40
N ALA A 141 -7.47 -1.99 -16.14
CA ALA A 141 -7.99 -2.88 -17.18
C ALA A 141 -9.23 -2.31 -17.90
N ARG A 142 -10.03 -1.45 -17.25
CA ARG A 142 -11.15 -0.74 -17.89
C ARG A 142 -10.70 0.28 -18.95
N MET A 143 -9.45 0.70 -18.92
CA MET A 143 -8.84 1.62 -19.88
C MET A 143 -8.19 0.91 -21.07
N VAL A 144 -8.05 -0.43 -21.04
CA VAL A 144 -7.44 -1.22 -22.13
C VAL A 144 -8.53 -1.80 -23.05
N PRO A 145 -8.66 -1.33 -24.31
CA PRO A 145 -9.62 -1.85 -25.28
C PRO A 145 -9.59 -3.38 -25.42
N VAL A 146 -10.76 -4.00 -25.62
CA VAL A 146 -10.87 -5.47 -25.78
C VAL A 146 -10.08 -6.00 -26.98
N GLN A 147 -9.92 -5.18 -28.02
CA GLN A 147 -9.16 -5.52 -29.23
C GLN A 147 -7.65 -5.65 -29.00
N ASP A 148 -7.11 -5.03 -27.93
CA ASP A 148 -5.67 -5.02 -27.63
C ASP A 148 -5.23 -6.27 -26.83
N GLY A 149 -6.13 -7.27 -26.73
CA GLY A 149 -5.83 -8.61 -26.26
C GLY A 149 -6.31 -8.91 -24.83
N LYS A 150 -5.80 -10.02 -24.31
CA LYS A 150 -5.98 -10.46 -22.92
C LYS A 150 -4.74 -10.12 -22.10
N PHE A 151 -4.88 -10.29 -20.80
CA PHE A 151 -3.75 -10.25 -19.86
C PHE A 151 -4.05 -11.23 -18.74
N ASP A 152 -3.26 -12.30 -18.68
CA ASP A 152 -3.31 -13.31 -17.63
C ASP A 152 -1.96 -13.42 -16.86
N LEU A 153 -1.75 -14.47 -16.06
CA LEU A 153 -0.51 -14.66 -15.29
C LEU A 153 0.66 -15.06 -16.20
N ASP A 154 0.40 -15.72 -17.32
CA ASP A 154 1.42 -16.09 -18.30
C ASP A 154 1.86 -14.86 -19.12
N ASP A 155 0.90 -14.01 -19.50
CA ASP A 155 1.18 -12.68 -20.05
C ASP A 155 2.02 -11.83 -19.08
N TYR A 156 1.72 -11.86 -17.77
CA TYR A 156 2.51 -11.15 -16.76
C TYR A 156 3.98 -11.62 -16.79
N ILE A 157 4.20 -12.93 -16.82
CA ILE A 157 5.54 -13.52 -16.90
C ILE A 157 6.25 -13.08 -18.18
N ASP A 158 5.58 -13.11 -19.34
CA ASP A 158 6.16 -12.65 -20.61
C ASP A 158 6.46 -11.15 -20.65
N TYR A 159 5.69 -10.33 -19.93
CA TYR A 159 5.98 -8.90 -19.74
C TYR A 159 7.26 -8.71 -18.92
N ILE A 160 7.44 -9.44 -17.81
CA ILE A 160 8.68 -9.41 -17.02
C ILE A 160 9.89 -9.81 -17.88
N ILE A 161 9.79 -10.94 -18.59
CA ILE A 161 10.87 -11.45 -19.46
C ILE A 161 11.21 -10.40 -20.54
N SER A 162 10.20 -9.81 -21.18
CA SER A 162 10.41 -8.77 -22.20
C SER A 162 11.04 -7.49 -21.65
N MET A 163 10.77 -7.10 -20.40
CA MET A 163 11.42 -5.95 -19.76
C MET A 163 12.86 -6.27 -19.37
N LEU A 164 13.16 -7.48 -18.89
CA LEU A 164 14.52 -7.94 -18.63
C LEU A 164 15.36 -7.99 -19.92
N HIS A 165 14.78 -8.45 -21.04
CA HIS A 165 15.41 -8.39 -22.37
C HIS A 165 15.68 -6.95 -22.82
N PHE A 166 14.74 -6.02 -22.57
CA PHE A 166 14.89 -4.60 -22.90
C PHE A 166 16.01 -3.92 -22.07
N LEU A 167 16.06 -4.19 -20.77
CA LEU A 167 17.08 -3.62 -19.87
C LEU A 167 18.46 -4.29 -20.06
N GLY A 168 18.50 -5.56 -20.47
CA GLY A 168 19.72 -6.32 -20.75
C GLY A 168 20.46 -6.82 -19.49
N PRO A 169 21.74 -7.25 -19.60
CA PRO A 169 22.52 -7.83 -18.50
C PRO A 169 22.91 -6.79 -17.43
N ASP A 170 23.36 -7.24 -16.24
CA ASP A 170 23.55 -6.41 -15.02
C ASP A 170 22.25 -5.66 -14.62
N THR A 171 21.10 -6.33 -14.78
CA THR A 171 19.81 -5.89 -14.24
C THR A 171 19.48 -6.70 -13.00
N HIS A 172 18.99 -6.04 -11.96
CA HIS A 172 18.48 -6.67 -10.74
C HIS A 172 16.97 -6.45 -10.66
N ILE A 173 16.22 -7.45 -10.20
CA ILE A 173 14.75 -7.39 -10.15
C ILE A 173 14.24 -7.43 -8.70
N VAL A 174 13.20 -6.65 -8.40
CA VAL A 174 12.60 -6.54 -7.07
C VAL A 174 11.09 -6.75 -7.20
N GLY A 175 10.59 -7.94 -6.85
CA GLY A 175 9.17 -8.25 -6.78
C GLY A 175 8.59 -7.90 -5.42
N VAL A 176 7.51 -7.11 -5.39
CA VAL A 176 6.88 -6.63 -4.14
C VAL A 176 5.48 -7.21 -3.99
N CYS A 177 5.22 -8.00 -2.95
CA CYS A 177 3.97 -8.73 -2.73
C CYS A 177 3.66 -9.72 -3.88
N GLN A 178 2.44 -9.69 -4.44
CA GLN A 178 1.92 -10.53 -5.52
C GLN A 178 2.92 -10.82 -6.67
N PRO A 179 3.64 -9.83 -7.23
CA PRO A 179 4.73 -9.99 -8.20
C PRO A 179 5.78 -11.04 -7.88
N SER A 180 5.98 -11.41 -6.62
CA SER A 180 7.03 -12.35 -6.24
C SER A 180 6.88 -13.71 -6.92
N VAL A 181 5.64 -14.16 -7.14
CA VAL A 181 5.32 -15.41 -7.87
C VAL A 181 5.72 -15.30 -9.36
N PRO A 182 5.17 -14.37 -10.17
CA PRO A 182 5.55 -14.26 -11.58
C PRO A 182 7.02 -13.82 -11.79
N VAL A 183 7.65 -13.10 -10.85
CA VAL A 183 9.11 -12.82 -10.90
C VAL A 183 9.91 -14.12 -10.75
N LEU A 184 9.60 -14.94 -9.75
CA LEU A 184 10.29 -16.22 -9.55
C LEU A 184 10.04 -17.18 -10.73
N ALA A 185 8.82 -17.20 -11.27
CA ALA A 185 8.48 -17.99 -12.45
C ALA A 185 9.21 -17.51 -13.71
N ALA A 186 9.25 -16.20 -13.98
CA ALA A 186 9.98 -15.61 -15.10
C ALA A 186 11.48 -15.95 -15.05
N VAL A 187 12.12 -15.82 -13.89
CA VAL A 187 13.53 -16.20 -13.71
C VAL A 187 13.73 -17.70 -13.94
N ALA A 188 12.86 -18.56 -13.41
CA ALA A 188 12.93 -20.02 -13.65
C ALA A 188 12.79 -20.39 -15.15
N VAL A 189 11.87 -19.73 -15.86
CA VAL A 189 11.67 -19.92 -17.31
C VAL A 189 12.88 -19.45 -18.11
N MET A 190 13.43 -18.27 -17.81
CA MET A 190 14.63 -17.74 -18.47
C MET A 190 15.87 -18.60 -18.20
N GLU A 191 16.09 -19.03 -16.95
CA GLU A 191 17.17 -19.94 -16.57
C GLU A 191 17.03 -21.29 -17.29
N GLY A 192 15.81 -21.82 -17.39
CA GLY A 192 15.52 -23.04 -18.14
C GLY A 192 15.67 -22.92 -19.66
N ARG A 193 15.77 -21.70 -20.20
CA ARG A 193 16.11 -21.39 -21.60
C ARG A 193 17.59 -20.97 -21.77
N GLU A 194 18.40 -21.10 -20.71
CA GLU A 194 19.81 -20.64 -20.60
C GLU A 194 20.02 -19.14 -20.88
N ASP A 195 18.96 -18.33 -20.81
CA ASP A 195 18.84 -16.97 -21.36
C ASP A 195 20.03 -16.05 -20.95
N PRO A 196 20.61 -15.27 -21.89
CA PRO A 196 21.71 -14.35 -21.59
C PRO A 196 21.30 -13.14 -20.72
N TYR A 197 20.01 -12.81 -20.67
CA TYR A 197 19.45 -11.62 -20.01
C TYR A 197 18.76 -11.92 -18.68
N VAL A 198 19.00 -13.10 -18.09
CA VAL A 198 18.60 -13.37 -16.69
C VAL A 198 19.14 -12.29 -15.75
N PRO A 199 18.35 -11.84 -14.75
CA PRO A 199 18.80 -10.81 -13.83
C PRO A 199 19.95 -11.34 -12.96
N ALA A 200 20.86 -10.45 -12.58
CA ALA A 200 22.01 -10.79 -11.75
C ALA A 200 21.59 -11.16 -10.32
N SER A 201 20.55 -10.50 -9.78
CA SER A 201 19.83 -10.97 -8.60
C SER A 201 18.35 -10.63 -8.63
N MET A 202 17.56 -11.38 -7.87
CA MET A 202 16.15 -11.15 -7.59
C MET A 202 15.92 -10.95 -6.09
N THR A 203 15.10 -9.96 -5.75
CA THR A 203 14.60 -9.73 -4.39
C THR A 203 13.09 -9.94 -4.37
N LEU A 204 12.59 -10.79 -3.48
CA LEU A 204 11.16 -11.09 -3.30
C LEU A 204 10.73 -10.57 -1.92
N MET A 205 9.73 -9.69 -1.85
CA MET A 205 9.35 -9.00 -0.59
C MET A 205 7.88 -9.23 -0.24
N GLY A 206 7.59 -9.91 0.87
CA GLY A 206 6.21 -10.18 1.31
C GLY A 206 5.38 -10.93 0.27
N GLY A 207 6.01 -11.80 -0.52
CA GLY A 207 5.40 -12.57 -1.60
C GLY A 207 4.74 -13.89 -1.18
N PRO A 208 3.54 -14.22 -1.68
CA PRO A 208 2.84 -15.48 -1.40
C PRO A 208 3.40 -16.64 -2.23
N ILE A 209 4.66 -17.07 -2.01
CA ILE A 209 5.29 -18.16 -2.79
C ILE A 209 4.74 -19.52 -2.36
N ASP A 210 4.51 -19.75 -1.07
CA ASP A 210 3.81 -20.94 -0.57
C ASP A 210 2.80 -20.58 0.52
N THR A 211 1.55 -20.32 0.12
CA THR A 211 0.45 -19.90 0.99
C THR A 211 -0.06 -20.98 1.95
N ARG A 212 0.48 -22.21 1.90
CA ARG A 212 0.20 -23.27 2.88
C ARG A 212 0.99 -23.05 4.18
N ILE A 213 2.06 -22.28 4.12
CA ILE A 213 2.90 -21.95 5.28
C ILE A 213 2.26 -20.76 6.00
N ALA A 214 1.92 -20.93 7.28
CA ALA A 214 1.28 -19.91 8.10
C ALA A 214 0.12 -19.17 7.37
N PRO A 215 -0.95 -19.88 6.98
CA PRO A 215 -2.03 -19.29 6.20
C PRO A 215 -2.68 -18.11 6.92
N THR A 216 -3.03 -17.08 6.15
CA THR A 216 -3.76 -15.89 6.60
C THR A 216 -5.24 -16.01 6.21
N ALA A 217 -6.09 -15.12 6.74
CA ALA A 217 -7.52 -15.09 6.42
C ALA A 217 -7.81 -14.94 4.91
N VAL A 218 -6.87 -14.36 4.14
CA VAL A 218 -6.96 -14.27 2.67
C VAL A 218 -6.74 -15.65 2.02
N ASN A 219 -5.81 -16.45 2.55
CA ASN A 219 -5.56 -17.81 2.08
C ASN A 219 -6.75 -18.73 2.39
N GLU A 220 -7.29 -18.66 3.61
CA GLU A 220 -8.46 -19.43 4.04
C GLU A 220 -9.69 -19.11 3.17
N LEU A 221 -9.99 -17.82 2.94
CA LEU A 221 -11.10 -17.39 2.10
C LEU A 221 -10.99 -17.91 0.65
N ALA A 222 -9.79 -17.95 0.08
CA ALA A 222 -9.59 -18.45 -1.28
C ALA A 222 -9.93 -19.94 -1.40
N VAL A 223 -9.46 -20.76 -0.44
CA VAL A 223 -9.72 -22.21 -0.38
C VAL A 223 -11.19 -22.50 -0.09
N ASP A 224 -11.79 -21.82 0.89
CA ASP A 224 -13.19 -22.04 1.32
C ASP A 224 -14.22 -21.70 0.25
N LYS A 225 -13.93 -20.71 -0.60
CA LYS A 225 -14.84 -20.27 -1.68
C LYS A 225 -14.62 -21.05 -2.97
N GLY A 226 -13.37 -21.40 -3.30
CA GLY A 226 -13.02 -22.01 -4.57
C GLY A 226 -13.22 -21.08 -5.78
N ILE A 227 -12.63 -21.45 -6.91
CA ILE A 227 -12.53 -20.56 -8.08
C ILE A 227 -13.89 -20.18 -8.70
N ASP A 228 -14.86 -21.09 -8.72
CA ASP A 228 -16.18 -20.84 -9.29
C ASP A 228 -16.97 -19.79 -8.50
N TRP A 229 -16.74 -19.68 -7.18
CA TRP A 229 -17.36 -18.61 -6.41
C TRP A 229 -16.83 -17.24 -6.86
N PHE A 230 -15.51 -17.07 -6.98
CA PHE A 230 -14.93 -15.81 -7.45
C PHE A 230 -15.41 -15.47 -8.87
N ARG A 231 -15.34 -16.44 -9.79
CA ARG A 231 -15.79 -16.32 -11.19
C ARG A 231 -17.23 -15.82 -11.31
N ASN A 232 -18.13 -16.28 -10.43
CA ASN A 232 -19.55 -15.92 -10.47
C ASN A 232 -19.93 -14.68 -9.63
N ASN A 233 -19.14 -14.29 -8.62
CA ASN A 233 -19.51 -13.24 -7.66
C ASN A 233 -18.74 -11.92 -7.84
N VAL A 234 -17.47 -11.96 -8.27
CA VAL A 234 -16.63 -10.74 -8.32
C VAL A 234 -16.29 -10.25 -9.73
N ILE A 235 -16.50 -11.09 -10.76
CA ILE A 235 -16.25 -10.71 -12.16
C ILE A 235 -17.43 -9.92 -12.73
N MET A 236 -17.13 -8.79 -13.37
CA MET A 236 -18.11 -7.92 -14.01
C MET A 236 -17.60 -7.42 -15.37
N LYS A 237 -18.53 -6.97 -16.22
CA LYS A 237 -18.17 -6.32 -17.49
C LYS A 237 -17.96 -4.83 -17.30
N VAL A 238 -16.87 -4.32 -17.87
CA VAL A 238 -16.58 -2.88 -17.97
C VAL A 238 -17.74 -2.18 -18.72
N PRO A 239 -18.36 -1.14 -18.14
CA PRO A 239 -19.45 -0.40 -18.77
C PRO A 239 -18.93 0.69 -19.72
N PHE A 240 -19.78 1.10 -20.65
CA PHE A 240 -19.62 2.35 -21.40
C PHE A 240 -19.60 3.54 -20.42
N PRO A 241 -18.75 4.58 -20.60
CA PRO A 241 -17.96 4.90 -21.79
C PRO A 241 -16.48 4.45 -21.76
N HIS A 242 -16.07 3.61 -20.80
CA HIS A 242 -14.67 3.25 -20.64
C HIS A 242 -14.10 2.50 -21.88
N PRO A 243 -12.84 2.73 -22.30
CA PRO A 243 -12.28 2.12 -23.52
C PRO A 243 -12.33 0.58 -23.55
N GLY A 244 -12.15 -0.06 -22.40
CA GLY A 244 -12.24 -1.50 -22.20
C GLY A 244 -13.67 -2.04 -22.12
N VAL A 245 -14.70 -1.30 -22.56
CA VAL A 245 -16.11 -1.71 -22.53
C VAL A 245 -16.32 -3.17 -22.98
N MET A 246 -17.14 -3.91 -22.25
CA MET A 246 -17.39 -5.37 -22.36
C MET A 246 -16.26 -6.32 -21.93
N ARG A 247 -15.04 -5.82 -21.62
CA ARG A 247 -13.98 -6.63 -20.96
C ARG A 247 -14.49 -7.18 -19.64
N ASP A 248 -14.19 -8.45 -19.36
CA ASP A 248 -14.42 -9.04 -18.04
C ASP A 248 -13.27 -8.65 -17.11
N VAL A 249 -13.64 -8.08 -15.96
CA VAL A 249 -12.70 -7.54 -14.96
C VAL A 249 -13.14 -7.94 -13.56
N TYR A 250 -12.20 -7.91 -12.60
CA TYR A 250 -12.51 -7.77 -11.18
C TYR A 250 -12.41 -6.27 -10.82
N PRO A 251 -13.53 -5.56 -10.61
CA PRO A 251 -13.50 -4.10 -10.44
C PRO A 251 -12.77 -3.64 -9.17
N GLY A 252 -12.00 -2.55 -9.27
CA GLY A 252 -11.26 -1.96 -8.15
C GLY A 252 -12.14 -1.59 -6.96
N PHE A 253 -13.37 -1.13 -7.21
CA PHE A 253 -14.30 -0.78 -6.12
C PHE A 253 -14.78 -2.01 -5.32
N LEU A 254 -14.87 -3.19 -5.94
CA LEU A 254 -15.20 -4.43 -5.23
C LEU A 254 -14.01 -4.94 -4.42
N GLN A 255 -12.80 -4.84 -4.97
CA GLN A 255 -11.55 -5.15 -4.26
C GLN A 255 -11.44 -4.31 -2.98
N LEU A 256 -11.61 -2.99 -3.10
CA LEU A 256 -11.59 -2.05 -1.98
C LEU A 256 -12.71 -2.35 -0.98
N THR A 257 -13.94 -2.56 -1.43
CA THR A 257 -15.08 -2.88 -0.54
C THR A 257 -14.84 -4.17 0.23
N GLY A 258 -14.31 -5.22 -0.44
CA GLY A 258 -13.93 -6.48 0.19
C GLY A 258 -12.90 -6.27 1.30
N PHE A 259 -11.79 -5.60 0.99
CA PHE A 259 -10.73 -5.35 1.98
C PHE A 259 -11.20 -4.46 3.14
N MET A 260 -11.91 -3.37 2.85
CA MET A 260 -12.47 -2.49 3.88
C MET A 260 -13.47 -3.22 4.78
N SER A 261 -14.27 -4.14 4.24
CA SER A 261 -15.23 -4.92 5.03
C SER A 261 -14.55 -5.86 6.03
N MET A 262 -13.33 -6.32 5.75
CA MET A 262 -12.52 -7.15 6.66
C MET A 262 -11.87 -6.34 7.80
N ASN A 263 -11.81 -5.00 7.70
CA ASN A 263 -11.19 -4.11 8.68
C ASN A 263 -12.08 -2.90 9.06
N LEU A 264 -13.41 -3.04 8.96
CA LEU A 264 -14.36 -1.92 8.93
C LEU A 264 -14.21 -0.93 10.12
N ASP A 265 -14.06 -1.45 11.35
CA ASP A 265 -13.91 -0.63 12.56
C ASP A 265 -12.67 0.28 12.53
N ARG A 266 -11.55 -0.22 11.98
CA ARG A 266 -10.30 0.55 11.83
C ARG A 266 -10.47 1.71 10.84
N HIS A 267 -11.16 1.48 9.73
CA HIS A 267 -11.43 2.54 8.74
C HIS A 267 -12.44 3.56 9.26
N MET A 268 -13.49 3.14 9.97
CA MET A 268 -14.44 4.07 10.60
C MET A 268 -13.78 4.96 11.66
N THR A 269 -12.84 4.41 12.45
CA THR A 269 -12.05 5.19 13.41
C THR A 269 -11.15 6.21 12.68
N ALA A 270 -10.41 5.77 11.65
CA ALA A 270 -9.52 6.66 10.90
C ALA A 270 -10.26 7.85 10.23
N HIS A 271 -11.46 7.64 9.68
CA HIS A 271 -12.27 8.74 9.14
C HIS A 271 -12.74 9.74 10.20
N LYS A 272 -13.02 9.28 11.42
CA LYS A 272 -13.39 10.14 12.56
C LYS A 272 -12.18 10.96 13.03
N ASP A 273 -11.03 10.30 13.19
CA ASP A 273 -9.78 10.94 13.61
C ASP A 273 -9.32 11.99 12.59
N PHE A 274 -9.46 11.69 11.28
CA PHE A 274 -9.18 12.63 10.19
C PHE A 274 -10.07 13.89 10.24
N PHE A 275 -11.37 13.74 10.50
CA PHE A 275 -12.27 14.89 10.67
C PHE A 275 -11.86 15.76 11.87
N GLN A 276 -11.45 15.15 12.99
CA GLN A 276 -10.95 15.89 14.15
C GLN A 276 -9.67 16.68 13.82
N GLN A 277 -8.69 16.04 13.16
CA GLN A 277 -7.45 16.71 12.72
C GLN A 277 -7.70 17.90 11.78
N LEU A 278 -8.65 17.79 10.84
CA LEU A 278 -9.04 18.90 9.96
C LEU A 278 -9.65 20.09 10.71
N VAL A 279 -10.38 19.85 11.80
CA VAL A 279 -11.00 20.91 12.61
C VAL A 279 -9.98 21.55 13.55
N GLU A 280 -9.09 20.75 14.13
CA GLU A 280 -8.03 21.19 15.05
C GLU A 280 -6.93 21.99 14.32
N GLY A 281 -6.60 21.63 13.07
CA GLY A 281 -5.74 22.42 12.18
C GLY A 281 -4.25 22.03 12.17
N ASP A 282 -3.88 20.85 12.67
CA ASP A 282 -2.50 20.34 12.67
C ASP A 282 -2.11 19.70 11.31
N GLY A 283 -1.88 20.58 10.32
CA GLY A 283 -1.78 20.20 8.89
C GLY A 283 -0.71 19.16 8.55
N ASP A 284 0.42 19.12 9.26
CA ASP A 284 1.55 18.23 8.98
C ASP A 284 1.23 16.74 9.18
N SER A 285 0.22 16.43 10.00
CA SER A 285 -0.31 15.09 10.22
C SER A 285 -1.44 14.75 9.23
N ALA A 286 -2.35 15.72 9.02
CA ALA A 286 -3.49 15.58 8.12
C ALA A 286 -3.08 15.39 6.66
N ASP A 287 -2.06 16.11 6.16
CA ASP A 287 -1.66 16.03 4.75
C ASP A 287 -1.00 14.68 4.41
N LYS A 288 -0.15 14.14 5.28
CA LYS A 288 0.39 12.77 5.10
C LYS A 288 -0.69 11.70 5.17
N HIS A 289 -1.73 11.93 5.96
CA HIS A 289 -2.89 11.04 6.04
C HIS A 289 -3.75 11.14 4.76
N ARG A 290 -3.99 12.36 4.25
CA ARG A 290 -4.65 12.63 2.96
C ARG A 290 -3.93 11.94 1.81
N ASP A 291 -2.62 12.15 1.66
CA ASP A 291 -1.85 11.60 0.55
C ASP A 291 -1.88 10.06 0.57
N PHE A 292 -1.76 9.45 1.75
CA PHE A 292 -1.87 7.99 1.89
C PHE A 292 -3.29 7.49 1.56
N TYR A 293 -4.35 8.17 2.01
CA TYR A 293 -5.72 7.76 1.69
C TYR A 293 -6.10 8.02 0.23
N ASP A 294 -5.62 9.10 -0.39
CA ASP A 294 -5.86 9.38 -1.82
C ASP A 294 -5.16 8.34 -2.71
N GLU A 295 -3.97 7.87 -2.30
CA GLU A 295 -3.26 6.74 -2.90
C GLU A 295 -4.00 5.40 -2.70
N TYR A 296 -4.49 5.15 -1.49
CA TYR A 296 -5.17 3.90 -1.10
C TYR A 296 -6.60 3.78 -1.70
N LEU A 297 -7.27 4.89 -1.96
CA LEU A 297 -8.58 4.91 -2.63
C LEU A 297 -8.46 4.95 -4.16
N ALA A 298 -7.26 5.17 -4.71
CA ALA A 298 -6.97 5.14 -6.15
C ALA A 298 -6.83 3.69 -6.66
N VAL A 299 -7.97 3.04 -6.84
CA VAL A 299 -8.04 1.63 -7.23
C VAL A 299 -8.25 1.40 -8.74
N MET A 300 -7.63 0.33 -9.25
CA MET A 300 -7.68 -0.11 -10.65
C MET A 300 -8.45 -1.43 -10.82
N ASP A 301 -9.06 -1.62 -11.98
CA ASP A 301 -9.67 -2.88 -12.36
C ASP A 301 -8.59 -3.88 -12.83
N LEU A 302 -8.73 -5.15 -12.42
CA LEU A 302 -7.91 -6.27 -12.91
C LEU A 302 -8.62 -6.98 -14.06
N THR A 303 -7.89 -7.53 -15.03
CA THR A 303 -8.46 -8.50 -15.98
C THR A 303 -8.97 -9.74 -15.25
N ALA A 304 -10.11 -10.27 -15.68
CA ALA A 304 -10.68 -11.47 -15.08
C ALA A 304 -9.76 -12.69 -15.24
N GLU A 305 -9.06 -12.79 -16.37
CA GLU A 305 -8.13 -13.88 -16.66
C GLU A 305 -6.97 -13.92 -15.65
N PHE A 306 -6.22 -12.82 -15.51
CA PHE A 306 -5.13 -12.69 -14.54
C PHE A 306 -5.58 -12.95 -13.11
N TYR A 307 -6.70 -12.33 -12.68
CA TYR A 307 -7.19 -12.49 -11.32
C TYR A 307 -7.57 -13.95 -11.01
N LEU A 308 -8.37 -14.58 -11.88
CA LEU A 308 -8.82 -15.95 -11.66
C LEU A 308 -7.65 -16.95 -11.73
N GLN A 309 -6.76 -16.84 -12.72
CA GLN A 309 -5.59 -17.72 -12.82
C GLN A 309 -4.65 -17.54 -11.62
N THR A 310 -4.51 -16.33 -11.08
CA THR A 310 -3.73 -16.09 -9.86
C THR A 310 -4.38 -16.74 -8.64
N VAL A 311 -5.69 -16.58 -8.43
CA VAL A 311 -6.40 -17.22 -7.31
C VAL A 311 -6.32 -18.75 -7.41
N GLU A 312 -6.59 -19.31 -8.59
CA GLU A 312 -6.54 -20.74 -8.86
C GLU A 312 -5.12 -21.30 -8.67
N SER A 313 -4.14 -20.80 -9.42
CA SER A 313 -2.78 -21.33 -9.45
C SER A 313 -1.98 -21.08 -8.17
N VAL A 314 -2.13 -19.90 -7.52
CA VAL A 314 -1.31 -19.53 -6.35
C VAL A 314 -1.97 -19.95 -5.04
N PHE A 315 -3.26 -19.64 -4.85
CA PHE A 315 -3.93 -19.75 -3.56
C PHE A 315 -4.75 -21.03 -3.36
N ILE A 316 -5.14 -21.72 -4.44
CA ILE A 316 -5.93 -22.97 -4.38
C ILE A 316 -5.05 -24.18 -4.73
N ASP A 317 -4.50 -24.22 -5.94
CA ASP A 317 -3.70 -25.35 -6.44
C ASP A 317 -2.27 -25.34 -5.93
N HIS A 318 -1.77 -24.18 -5.50
CA HIS A 318 -0.40 -23.97 -5.02
C HIS A 318 0.65 -24.47 -6.03
N SER A 319 0.42 -24.17 -7.32
CA SER A 319 1.10 -24.81 -8.45
C SER A 319 2.62 -24.59 -8.46
N LEU A 320 3.09 -23.40 -8.08
CA LEU A 320 4.52 -23.10 -8.06
C LEU A 320 5.26 -23.92 -6.98
N PRO A 321 4.87 -23.90 -5.69
CA PRO A 321 5.53 -24.70 -4.66
C PRO A 321 5.21 -26.21 -4.73
N ASN A 322 4.22 -26.62 -5.53
CA ASN A 322 3.98 -28.03 -5.90
C ASN A 322 4.80 -28.50 -7.12
N GLY A 323 5.49 -27.60 -7.83
CA GLY A 323 6.22 -27.95 -9.06
C GLY A 323 5.32 -28.35 -10.22
N THR A 324 4.08 -27.86 -10.26
CA THR A 324 3.08 -28.12 -11.31
C THR A 324 2.71 -26.87 -12.12
N MET A 325 3.27 -25.70 -11.79
CA MET A 325 3.02 -24.47 -12.53
C MET A 325 3.60 -24.56 -13.95
N MET A 326 2.75 -24.25 -14.93
CA MET A 326 3.11 -24.14 -16.34
C MET A 326 3.19 -22.66 -16.72
N HIS A 327 4.04 -22.34 -17.71
CA HIS A 327 4.08 -21.09 -18.46
C HIS A 327 3.90 -21.44 -19.95
N GLY A 328 2.67 -21.33 -20.45
CA GLY A 328 2.26 -21.99 -21.69
C GLY A 328 2.56 -23.50 -21.63
N ASP A 329 3.28 -24.03 -22.62
CA ASP A 329 3.72 -25.44 -22.64
C ASP A 329 5.01 -25.72 -21.82
N THR A 330 5.58 -24.70 -21.14
CA THR A 330 6.84 -24.84 -20.39
C THR A 330 6.59 -25.06 -18.89
N LEU A 331 7.12 -26.14 -18.30
CA LEU A 331 7.10 -26.31 -16.85
C LEU A 331 8.00 -25.27 -16.16
N VAL A 332 7.45 -24.56 -15.18
CA VAL A 332 8.18 -23.59 -14.34
C VAL A 332 8.97 -24.34 -13.27
N ASP A 333 10.25 -24.60 -13.58
CA ASP A 333 11.16 -25.36 -12.72
C ASP A 333 12.17 -24.45 -12.04
N CYS A 334 11.85 -23.99 -10.82
CA CYS A 334 12.76 -23.18 -9.99
C CYS A 334 14.08 -23.89 -9.68
N SER A 335 14.14 -25.22 -9.78
CA SER A 335 15.37 -25.98 -9.59
C SER A 335 16.37 -25.79 -10.75
N LYS A 336 16.04 -25.01 -11.79
CA LYS A 336 16.95 -24.56 -12.87
C LYS A 336 17.65 -23.23 -12.60
N ILE A 337 17.25 -22.47 -11.58
CA ILE A 337 17.89 -21.20 -11.24
C ILE A 337 19.31 -21.45 -10.69
N ARG A 338 20.32 -20.80 -11.28
CA ARG A 338 21.76 -20.95 -10.97
C ARG A 338 22.52 -19.63 -10.92
N ARG A 339 22.13 -18.67 -11.75
CA ARG A 339 22.90 -17.46 -12.08
C ARG A 339 22.29 -16.21 -11.44
N THR A 340 20.99 -16.25 -11.13
CA THR A 340 20.29 -15.19 -10.40
C THR A 340 20.33 -15.46 -8.90
N ALA A 341 21.02 -14.61 -8.14
CA ALA A 341 21.02 -14.68 -6.67
C ALA A 341 19.65 -14.30 -6.07
N LEU A 342 19.25 -14.90 -4.95
CA LEU A 342 17.93 -14.75 -4.34
C LEU A 342 18.00 -14.10 -2.95
N LEU A 343 17.37 -12.94 -2.78
CA LEU A 343 17.01 -12.36 -1.49
C LEU A 343 15.50 -12.48 -1.26
N THR A 344 15.10 -12.98 -0.10
CA THR A 344 13.69 -12.92 0.37
C THR A 344 13.58 -12.00 1.58
N VAL A 345 12.59 -11.11 1.59
CA VAL A 345 12.29 -10.22 2.72
C VAL A 345 10.87 -10.46 3.23
N GLU A 346 10.72 -10.61 4.55
CA GLU A 346 9.42 -10.81 5.23
C GLU A 346 9.27 -9.85 6.42
N GLY A 347 8.02 -9.60 6.86
CA GLY A 347 7.71 -8.85 8.07
C GLY A 347 7.27 -9.78 9.21
N GLU A 348 7.81 -9.60 10.42
CA GLU A 348 7.43 -10.41 11.60
C GLU A 348 5.93 -10.33 11.94
N LYS A 349 5.28 -9.22 11.58
CA LYS A 349 3.86 -8.94 11.85
C LYS A 349 3.05 -8.80 10.56
N ASP A 350 3.51 -9.41 9.47
CA ASP A 350 2.76 -9.45 8.21
C ASP A 350 1.50 -10.33 8.37
N ASP A 351 0.34 -9.71 8.20
CA ASP A 351 -1.00 -10.30 8.30
C ASP A 351 -1.64 -10.59 6.93
N ILE A 352 -0.93 -10.26 5.84
CA ILE A 352 -1.34 -10.50 4.45
C ILE A 352 -0.61 -11.74 3.92
N THR A 353 0.73 -11.70 3.98
CA THR A 353 1.62 -12.79 3.58
C THR A 353 2.26 -13.38 4.84
N GLY A 354 1.87 -14.60 5.19
CA GLY A 354 2.34 -15.26 6.40
C GLY A 354 3.87 -15.43 6.45
N ARG A 355 4.43 -15.44 7.66
CA ARG A 355 5.87 -15.71 7.87
C ARG A 355 6.26 -17.07 7.27
N GLY A 356 7.33 -17.09 6.49
CA GLY A 356 7.81 -18.25 5.76
C GLY A 356 7.24 -18.41 4.34
N GLN A 357 6.13 -17.74 3.99
CA GLN A 357 5.52 -17.87 2.66
C GLN A 357 6.44 -17.38 1.54
N THR A 358 7.20 -16.30 1.75
CA THR A 358 8.17 -15.78 0.76
C THR A 358 9.48 -16.55 0.82
N ARG A 359 9.92 -16.90 2.04
CA ARG A 359 11.12 -17.70 2.31
C ARG A 359 11.08 -19.07 1.63
N ALA A 360 9.90 -19.62 1.37
CA ALA A 360 9.70 -20.87 0.62
C ALA A 360 10.46 -20.90 -0.72
N ALA A 361 10.66 -19.75 -1.37
CA ALA A 361 11.43 -19.64 -2.61
C ALA A 361 12.84 -20.26 -2.53
N HIS A 362 13.49 -20.23 -1.36
CA HIS A 362 14.83 -20.82 -1.15
C HIS A 362 14.84 -22.34 -1.28
N ALA A 363 13.74 -23.02 -0.92
CA ALA A 363 13.60 -24.46 -1.08
C ALA A 363 13.32 -24.85 -2.54
N LEU A 364 12.59 -24.00 -3.27
CA LEU A 364 12.31 -24.18 -4.70
C LEU A 364 13.57 -23.93 -5.56
N CYS A 365 14.39 -22.97 -5.18
CA CYS A 365 15.72 -22.71 -5.77
C CYS A 365 16.78 -23.68 -5.21
N SER A 366 16.47 -24.98 -5.22
CA SER A 366 17.22 -26.03 -4.52
C SER A 366 18.69 -26.17 -4.96
N ASN A 367 18.98 -25.83 -6.21
CA ASN A 367 20.30 -25.95 -6.85
C ASN A 367 21.03 -24.61 -7.04
N LEU A 368 20.52 -23.52 -6.44
CA LEU A 368 21.24 -22.26 -6.31
C LEU A 368 22.20 -22.38 -5.12
N ASP A 369 23.43 -21.86 -5.22
CA ASP A 369 24.43 -21.97 -4.15
C ASP A 369 24.05 -21.16 -2.90
N ASP A 370 24.52 -21.59 -1.72
CA ASP A 370 24.09 -21.02 -0.43
C ASP A 370 24.63 -19.59 -0.19
N ASP A 371 25.73 -19.21 -0.82
CA ASP A 371 26.26 -17.83 -0.79
C ASP A 371 25.46 -16.87 -1.68
N MET A 372 24.76 -17.40 -2.69
CA MET A 372 23.80 -16.67 -3.53
C MET A 372 22.40 -16.54 -2.90
N LYS A 373 22.19 -17.05 -1.68
CA LYS A 373 20.91 -17.03 -0.97
C LYS A 373 20.95 -16.14 0.27
N ALA A 374 20.01 -15.21 0.36
CA ALA A 374 19.80 -14.38 1.54
C ALA A 374 18.32 -14.38 1.97
N HIS A 375 18.09 -14.36 3.28
CA HIS A 375 16.76 -14.17 3.86
C HIS A 375 16.85 -13.14 4.99
N TYR A 376 15.92 -12.19 5.00
CA TYR A 376 15.80 -11.20 6.07
C TYR A 376 14.35 -11.05 6.52
N GLU A 377 14.09 -11.36 7.79
CA GLU A 377 12.82 -11.09 8.44
C GLU A 377 12.97 -9.80 9.26
N GLN A 378 12.17 -8.78 8.94
CA GLN A 378 12.20 -7.49 9.63
C GLN A 378 11.34 -7.55 10.92
N PRO A 379 11.94 -7.36 12.11
CA PRO A 379 11.19 -7.35 13.35
C PRO A 379 10.19 -6.19 13.43
N ASN A 380 9.06 -6.47 14.08
CA ASN A 380 7.98 -5.54 14.41
C ASN A 380 7.30 -4.83 13.23
N VAL A 381 7.47 -5.34 12.01
CA VAL A 381 6.91 -4.77 10.77
C VAL A 381 5.83 -5.67 10.19
N GLY A 382 4.70 -5.06 9.82
CA GLY A 382 3.65 -5.69 9.00
C GLY A 382 3.81 -5.35 7.52
N HIS A 383 2.96 -5.95 6.68
CA HIS A 383 3.11 -6.05 5.22
C HIS A 383 3.69 -4.80 4.54
N TYR A 384 3.00 -3.66 4.66
CA TYR A 384 3.38 -2.41 3.99
C TYR A 384 4.74 -1.85 4.41
N GLY A 385 5.14 -2.09 5.67
CA GLY A 385 6.42 -1.62 6.21
C GLY A 385 7.63 -2.40 5.70
N VAL A 386 7.41 -3.53 4.99
CA VAL A 386 8.46 -4.34 4.37
C VAL A 386 9.06 -3.62 3.15
N PHE A 387 8.30 -2.78 2.47
CA PHE A 387 8.70 -2.13 1.21
C PHE A 387 8.47 -0.61 1.18
N ASN A 388 7.81 -0.02 2.19
CA ASN A 388 7.59 1.42 2.30
C ASN A 388 7.74 1.91 3.76
N GLY A 389 7.79 3.22 3.97
CA GLY A 389 7.91 3.85 5.28
C GLY A 389 9.34 3.92 5.86
N SER A 390 9.43 4.21 7.16
CA SER A 390 10.71 4.46 7.83
C SER A 390 11.59 3.21 7.97
N ARG A 391 11.01 2.04 8.24
CA ARG A 391 11.73 0.76 8.37
C ARG A 391 12.32 0.30 7.03
N TRP A 392 11.55 0.42 5.95
CA TRP A 392 12.07 0.25 4.60
C TRP A 392 13.30 1.14 4.35
N ARG A 393 13.18 2.46 4.52
CA ARG A 393 14.27 3.41 4.25
C ARG A 393 15.51 3.21 5.14
N ALA A 394 15.34 2.87 6.41
CA ALA A 394 16.44 2.80 7.38
C ALA A 394 17.13 1.44 7.45
N GLU A 395 16.42 0.33 7.20
CA GLU A 395 16.91 -1.02 7.51
C GLU A 395 16.86 -1.98 6.31
N ILE A 396 15.75 -2.00 5.56
CA ILE A 396 15.53 -3.00 4.50
C ILE A 396 16.18 -2.54 3.18
N CYS A 397 15.91 -1.31 2.72
CA CYS A 397 16.45 -0.77 1.48
C CYS A 397 18.00 -0.80 1.44
N PRO A 398 18.72 -0.47 2.53
CA PRO A 398 20.17 -0.66 2.57
C PRO A 398 20.58 -2.11 2.32
N ARG A 399 19.92 -3.10 2.94
CA ARG A 399 20.22 -4.54 2.75
C ARG A 399 19.94 -5.01 1.32
N VAL A 400 18.83 -4.57 0.72
CA VAL A 400 18.52 -4.85 -0.69
C VAL A 400 19.60 -4.27 -1.59
N MET A 401 20.04 -3.02 -1.34
CA MET A 401 21.13 -2.41 -2.11
C MET A 401 22.48 -3.11 -1.90
N ASP A 402 22.83 -3.52 -0.68
CA ASP A 402 24.07 -4.23 -0.39
C ASP A 402 24.08 -5.63 -1.05
N PHE A 403 22.92 -6.32 -1.08
CA PHE A 403 22.73 -7.57 -1.80
C PHE A 403 22.83 -7.40 -3.32
N ILE A 404 22.26 -6.33 -3.87
CA ILE A 404 22.39 -5.96 -5.28
C ILE A 404 23.86 -5.70 -5.62
N GLN A 405 24.56 -4.87 -4.84
CA GLN A 405 25.96 -4.47 -5.11
C GLN A 405 26.94 -5.65 -5.00
N SER A 406 26.67 -6.64 -4.13
CA SER A 406 27.50 -7.84 -3.99
C SER A 406 27.35 -8.85 -5.15
N HIS A 407 26.26 -8.78 -5.92
CA HIS A 407 25.94 -9.71 -7.02
C HIS A 407 26.03 -9.06 -8.41
N ARG A 408 26.75 -7.94 -8.53
CA ARG A 408 26.88 -7.24 -9.81
C ARG A 408 27.79 -7.97 -10.78
N GLN A 409 27.43 -7.89 -12.06
CA GLN A 409 28.26 -8.42 -13.14
C GLN A 409 29.16 -7.30 -13.67
N ASP A 410 30.30 -7.09 -13.01
CA ASP A 410 31.41 -6.34 -13.61
C ASP A 410 31.70 -6.91 -15.00
N GLY A 411 31.57 -6.07 -16.04
CA GLY A 411 31.34 -6.44 -17.45
C GLY A 411 32.48 -7.13 -18.20
N SER A 412 33.09 -8.14 -17.58
CA SER A 412 34.23 -8.95 -18.06
C SER A 412 33.88 -10.43 -18.31
N SER A 413 32.73 -10.91 -17.84
CA SER A 413 32.46 -12.35 -17.69
C SER A 413 31.39 -12.97 -18.61
N ARG A 414 30.75 -12.23 -19.52
CA ARG A 414 29.79 -12.84 -20.47
C ARG A 414 29.79 -12.20 -21.87
N PRO A 415 29.76 -12.99 -22.97
CA PRO A 415 29.69 -12.44 -24.32
C PRO A 415 28.39 -11.68 -24.57
N ALA A 416 28.48 -10.52 -25.21
CA ALA A 416 27.31 -9.75 -25.60
C ALA A 416 26.48 -10.51 -26.66
N ALA A 417 25.32 -11.04 -26.25
CA ALA A 417 24.32 -11.56 -27.17
C ALA A 417 23.73 -10.39 -27.98
N LYS A 418 23.64 -10.55 -29.30
CA LYS A 418 22.96 -9.57 -30.17
C LYS A 418 21.45 -9.67 -29.94
N PRO A 419 20.73 -8.55 -29.75
CA PRO A 419 19.28 -8.59 -29.65
C PRO A 419 18.69 -9.04 -31.00
N SER A 420 17.92 -10.13 -30.99
CA SER A 420 17.10 -10.55 -32.12
C SER A 420 15.64 -10.23 -31.78
N VAL A 421 15.16 -9.10 -32.30
CA VAL A 421 13.77 -8.68 -32.15
C VAL A 421 13.04 -8.97 -33.45
N GLU A 422 12.49 -10.19 -33.59
CA GLU A 422 11.36 -10.42 -34.48
C GLU A 422 10.08 -9.96 -33.76
N ALA A 423 9.87 -8.64 -33.76
CA ALA A 423 8.56 -8.08 -33.39
C ALA A 423 7.58 -8.40 -34.53
N ALA A 424 6.52 -9.15 -34.22
CA ALA A 424 5.42 -9.38 -35.15
C ALA A 424 4.66 -8.07 -35.42
N ASP A 425 4.98 -7.44 -36.55
CA ASP A 425 4.34 -6.23 -37.07
C ASP A 425 2.83 -6.40 -37.25
N LYS A 426 2.03 -5.61 -36.49
CA LYS A 426 0.76 -4.98 -36.92
C LYS A 426 0.43 -3.71 -36.12
N THR A 427 1.12 -2.59 -36.35
CA THR A 427 0.62 -1.27 -35.91
C THR A 427 -0.04 -0.51 -37.06
N LYS A 428 -1.35 -0.23 -36.94
CA LYS A 428 -2.04 0.70 -37.85
C LYS A 428 -1.74 2.14 -37.43
N ALA A 429 -1.11 2.89 -38.32
CA ALA A 429 -0.91 4.32 -38.15
C ALA A 429 -2.23 5.09 -38.10
N VAL A 430 -2.30 6.09 -37.22
CA VAL A 430 -3.21 7.24 -37.31
C VAL A 430 -2.35 8.50 -37.13
N ALA A 431 -2.55 9.48 -38.00
CA ALA A 431 -1.62 10.59 -38.21
C ALA A 431 -1.89 11.82 -37.30
N GLU A 432 -0.85 12.63 -37.12
CA GLU A 432 -0.96 14.02 -36.67
C GLU A 432 -1.81 14.88 -37.64
N PRO A 433 -2.31 16.03 -37.17
CA PRO A 433 -2.27 17.23 -38.01
C PRO A 433 -1.79 18.51 -37.31
N ALA A 434 -1.17 19.37 -38.13
CA ALA A 434 -0.67 20.72 -37.83
C ALA A 434 -1.06 21.66 -39.00
N VAL A 435 -1.20 22.99 -38.87
CA VAL A 435 -1.19 23.94 -37.73
C VAL A 435 -1.88 25.23 -38.21
N SER A 436 -2.43 26.08 -37.33
CA SER A 436 -2.66 27.50 -37.72
C SER A 436 -2.74 28.50 -36.55
N ASP A 437 -1.97 29.59 -36.67
CA ASP A 437 -1.84 30.69 -35.71
C ASP A 437 -3.04 31.66 -35.60
N ALA A 438 -3.11 32.36 -34.45
CA ALA A 438 -3.49 33.78 -34.41
C ALA A 438 -2.87 34.55 -33.22
N LYS A 439 -2.05 35.55 -33.59
CA LYS A 439 -1.50 36.73 -32.85
C LYS A 439 -2.48 37.42 -31.87
N ALA A 440 -2.08 38.21 -30.86
CA ALA A 440 -0.77 38.62 -30.30
C ALA A 440 -0.97 39.48 -29.02
N VAL A 441 0.13 40.12 -28.55
CA VAL A 441 0.25 41.35 -27.72
C VAL A 441 0.76 41.14 -26.28
N GLU A 442 2.08 41.31 -26.15
CA GLU A 442 2.79 41.77 -24.94
C GLU A 442 2.64 43.32 -24.82
N PRO A 443 2.87 43.98 -23.65
CA PRO A 443 4.24 44.11 -23.14
C PRO A 443 4.47 44.23 -21.60
N ALA A 444 5.63 43.74 -21.18
CA ALA A 444 6.62 44.41 -20.31
C ALA A 444 6.34 44.81 -18.83
N GLN A 445 7.23 44.27 -17.96
CA GLN A 445 7.94 44.93 -16.84
C GLN A 445 7.12 45.44 -15.62
N ALA A 446 7.52 45.21 -14.37
CA ALA A 446 8.86 45.42 -13.80
C ALA A 446 9.11 44.61 -12.51
N ALA A 447 10.37 44.52 -12.10
CA ALA A 447 10.79 43.95 -10.81
C ALA A 447 10.82 45.01 -9.69
N GLU A 448 10.73 44.59 -8.42
CA GLU A 448 11.81 44.81 -7.42
C GLU A 448 11.56 44.23 -6.00
N LYS A 449 12.65 43.72 -5.42
CA LYS A 449 13.06 43.77 -3.99
C LYS A 449 12.22 43.13 -2.86
N THR A 450 12.78 42.07 -2.30
CA THR A 450 12.77 41.75 -0.85
C THR A 450 13.45 42.85 -0.01
N PRO A 451 13.15 42.95 1.30
CA PRO A 451 14.11 42.42 2.28
C PRO A 451 13.50 41.75 3.54
N ASP A 452 14.00 40.55 3.85
CA ASP A 452 14.74 40.20 5.08
C ASP A 452 14.34 40.85 6.43
N LYS A 453 13.75 40.08 7.39
CA LYS A 453 14.39 39.75 8.71
C LYS A 453 13.52 39.05 9.79
N ALA A 454 14.14 38.03 10.40
CA ALA A 454 14.26 37.74 11.85
C ALA A 454 13.03 37.57 12.80
N SER A 455 12.79 36.31 13.18
CA SER A 455 12.75 35.76 14.56
C SER A 455 12.57 36.69 15.80
N ALA A 456 11.52 36.43 16.58
CA ALA A 456 11.51 36.46 18.07
C ALA A 456 10.43 35.48 18.58
N GLN A 457 10.81 34.34 19.17
CA GLN A 457 10.87 34.07 20.62
C GLN A 457 9.55 34.14 21.43
N ALA A 458 9.12 32.92 21.79
CA ALA A 458 8.21 32.46 22.84
C ALA A 458 7.83 33.39 24.01
N GLU A 459 6.59 33.20 24.48
CA GLU A 459 6.23 33.38 25.88
C GLU A 459 5.36 32.21 26.37
N LYS A 460 5.70 31.64 27.53
CA LYS A 460 4.88 30.62 28.23
C LYS A 460 4.00 31.32 29.26
N THR A 461 2.72 30.98 29.32
CA THR A 461 1.87 31.29 30.47
C THR A 461 1.33 30.02 31.12
N VAL A 462 1.63 29.87 32.41
CA VAL A 462 1.13 28.80 33.28
C VAL A 462 -0.06 29.34 34.05
N ALA A 463 -1.15 28.57 34.15
CA ALA A 463 -2.28 28.83 35.03
C ALA A 463 -2.46 27.68 36.05
N PRO A 464 -3.03 27.94 37.25
CA PRO A 464 -2.69 27.15 38.44
C PRO A 464 -3.75 26.11 38.85
N ALA A 465 -3.33 25.16 39.71
CA ALA A 465 -4.17 24.26 40.50
C ALA A 465 -3.63 24.24 41.96
N VAL A 466 -4.30 23.73 42.99
CA VAL A 466 -5.56 22.95 43.11
C VAL A 466 -6.31 23.45 44.36
N LYS A 467 -7.60 23.11 44.55
CA LYS A 467 -8.08 22.56 45.85
C LYS A 467 -9.48 21.92 45.79
N ALA A 468 -9.50 20.59 45.79
CA ALA A 468 -10.57 19.76 46.36
C ALA A 468 -9.88 18.63 47.15
N THR A 469 -10.51 18.15 48.22
CA THR A 469 -9.86 17.34 49.27
C THR A 469 -9.91 15.83 49.01
N THR A 470 -8.80 15.17 49.31
CA THR A 470 -8.61 13.72 49.25
C THR A 470 -9.28 12.98 50.41
N ASP A 471 -10.07 11.96 50.08
CA ASP A 471 -10.10 10.67 50.79
C ASP A 471 -10.20 9.58 49.71
N SER A 472 -9.06 9.21 49.11
CA SER A 472 -8.99 8.18 48.08
C SER A 472 -8.60 6.84 48.70
N GLU A 473 -9.51 5.88 48.69
CA GLU A 473 -9.22 4.52 49.15
C GLU A 473 -8.17 3.82 48.26
N PRO A 474 -7.28 2.98 48.81
CA PRO A 474 -6.30 2.24 48.00
C PRO A 474 -6.98 1.29 47.00
N LEU A 475 -6.38 1.15 45.80
CA LEU A 475 -6.90 0.28 44.74
C LEU A 475 -7.12 -1.16 45.22
N GLU A 476 -6.29 -1.68 46.15
CA GLU A 476 -6.42 -3.03 46.69
C GLU A 476 -7.76 -3.33 47.37
N LYS A 477 -8.52 -2.32 47.82
CA LYS A 477 -9.85 -2.54 48.43
C LYS A 477 -10.93 -2.96 47.43
N ILE A 478 -10.78 -2.60 46.16
CA ILE A 478 -11.75 -2.89 45.09
C ILE A 478 -11.40 -4.20 44.38
N LEU A 479 -10.15 -4.66 44.44
CA LEU A 479 -9.70 -5.89 43.80
C LEU A 479 -10.15 -7.13 44.58
N LEU A 480 -10.74 -8.10 43.88
CA LEU A 480 -11.21 -9.36 44.44
C LEU A 480 -10.23 -10.50 44.11
N ALA A 481 -10.10 -11.48 45.01
CA ALA A 481 -9.32 -12.70 44.74
C ALA A 481 -10.06 -13.70 43.83
N SER A 482 -11.39 -13.58 43.73
CA SER A 482 -12.29 -14.39 42.90
C SER A 482 -13.59 -13.62 42.67
N PRO A 483 -14.33 -13.86 41.56
CA PRO A 483 -15.60 -13.19 41.31
C PRO A 483 -16.61 -13.50 42.43
N GLN A 484 -17.34 -12.46 42.84
CA GLN A 484 -18.50 -12.62 43.73
C GLN A 484 -19.71 -13.03 42.89
N GLY A 485 -19.92 -14.33 42.71
CA GLY A 485 -20.97 -14.87 41.83
C GLY A 485 -20.46 -15.15 40.41
N VAL A 486 -21.33 -15.01 39.41
CA VAL A 486 -20.95 -15.09 37.99
C VAL A 486 -20.27 -13.77 37.62
N ALA A 487 -19.08 -13.83 37.00
CA ALA A 487 -18.38 -12.64 36.52
C ALA A 487 -19.13 -11.98 35.36
N ASP A 488 -19.09 -10.65 35.30
CA ASP A 488 -19.70 -9.87 34.22
C ASP A 488 -18.89 -10.01 32.91
N ASP A 489 -19.58 -9.86 31.76
CA ASP A 489 -18.90 -9.81 30.46
C ASP A 489 -18.28 -8.42 30.25
N LEU A 490 -17.02 -8.25 30.66
CA LEU A 490 -16.35 -6.95 30.60
C LEU A 490 -16.16 -6.46 29.15
N LYS A 491 -16.25 -7.32 28.13
CA LYS A 491 -16.19 -6.91 26.71
C LYS A 491 -17.44 -6.14 26.26
N ALA A 492 -18.52 -6.13 27.05
CA ALA A 492 -19.66 -5.24 26.82
C ALA A 492 -19.30 -3.75 26.97
N ILE A 493 -18.17 -3.42 27.62
CA ILE A 493 -17.63 -2.06 27.64
C ILE A 493 -16.83 -1.82 26.35
N SER A 494 -17.24 -0.83 25.56
CA SER A 494 -16.58 -0.45 24.32
C SER A 494 -15.11 -0.08 24.57
N GLY A 495 -14.20 -0.79 23.91
CA GLY A 495 -12.75 -0.65 24.07
C GLY A 495 -12.09 -1.78 24.89
N VAL A 496 -12.88 -2.61 25.59
CA VAL A 496 -12.41 -3.82 26.30
C VAL A 496 -12.48 -5.03 25.36
N GLY A 497 -11.35 -5.44 24.79
CA GLY A 497 -11.24 -6.71 24.05
C GLY A 497 -10.95 -7.91 24.96
N PRO A 498 -11.04 -9.16 24.47
CA PRO A 498 -10.81 -10.37 25.27
C PRO A 498 -9.47 -10.42 26.03
N LYS A 499 -8.41 -9.81 25.47
CA LYS A 499 -7.10 -9.68 26.13
C LYS A 499 -7.13 -8.70 27.32
N LEU A 500 -7.92 -7.63 27.21
CA LEU A 500 -8.08 -6.63 28.28
C LEU A 500 -9.01 -7.16 29.38
N GLU A 501 -10.11 -7.83 29.02
CA GLU A 501 -10.94 -8.61 29.96
C GLU A 501 -10.09 -9.62 30.76
N SER A 502 -9.24 -10.38 30.08
CA SER A 502 -8.32 -11.32 30.74
C SER A 502 -7.33 -10.63 31.70
N ALA A 503 -6.85 -9.44 31.36
CA ALA A 503 -5.96 -8.66 32.22
C ALA A 503 -6.67 -8.03 33.43
N LEU A 504 -7.92 -7.55 33.25
CA LEU A 504 -8.77 -7.04 34.32
C LEU A 504 -9.16 -8.15 35.30
N ASN A 505 -9.61 -9.29 34.79
CA ASN A 505 -9.90 -10.49 35.59
C ASN A 505 -8.64 -10.96 36.35
N GLY A 506 -7.48 -10.99 35.69
CA GLY A 506 -6.19 -11.31 36.32
C GLY A 506 -5.73 -10.28 37.37
N ALA A 507 -6.22 -9.04 37.30
CA ALA A 507 -5.97 -8.00 38.30
C ALA A 507 -6.97 -8.04 39.47
N GLY A 508 -8.05 -8.84 39.39
CA GLY A 508 -9.10 -8.94 40.40
C GLY A 508 -10.37 -8.11 40.12
N ILE A 509 -10.54 -7.63 38.89
CA ILE A 509 -11.74 -6.90 38.44
C ILE A 509 -12.57 -7.84 37.57
N PHE A 510 -13.72 -8.25 38.08
CA PHE A 510 -14.63 -9.23 37.47
C PHE A 510 -16.01 -8.65 37.16
N HIS A 511 -16.36 -7.49 37.72
CA HIS A 511 -17.71 -6.95 37.74
C HIS A 511 -17.78 -5.48 37.30
N TYR A 512 -18.86 -5.07 36.64
CA TYR A 512 -19.07 -3.70 36.18
C TYR A 512 -19.07 -2.70 37.34
N TRP A 513 -19.63 -3.06 38.50
CA TRP A 513 -19.67 -2.17 39.67
C TRP A 513 -18.27 -1.82 40.19
N GLN A 514 -17.28 -2.72 40.03
CA GLN A 514 -15.88 -2.45 40.41
C GLN A 514 -15.28 -1.35 39.53
N ILE A 515 -15.64 -1.31 38.24
CA ILE A 515 -15.17 -0.28 37.29
C ILE A 515 -15.98 1.02 37.48
N ALA A 516 -17.30 0.92 37.66
CA ALA A 516 -18.21 2.05 37.87
C ALA A 516 -17.88 2.90 39.12
N GLY A 517 -17.28 2.26 40.13
CA GLY A 517 -16.90 2.84 41.42
C GLY A 517 -15.45 3.35 41.53
N LEU A 518 -14.62 3.26 40.48
CA LEU A 518 -13.23 3.74 40.55
C LEU A 518 -13.17 5.26 40.71
N THR A 519 -12.35 5.74 41.64
CA THR A 519 -11.96 7.16 41.75
C THR A 519 -10.90 7.52 40.71
N GLU A 520 -10.73 8.81 40.39
CA GLU A 520 -9.70 9.29 39.44
C GLU A 520 -8.30 8.74 39.75
N THR A 521 -7.90 8.74 41.03
CA THR A 521 -6.64 8.17 41.51
C THR A 521 -6.53 6.65 41.34
N GLN A 522 -7.65 5.92 41.44
CA GLN A 522 -7.68 4.47 41.21
C GLN A 522 -7.67 4.14 39.72
N ILE A 523 -8.26 4.98 38.88
CA ILE A 523 -8.18 4.91 37.41
C ILE A 523 -6.72 5.04 36.97
N GLU A 524 -6.01 6.08 37.41
CA GLU A 524 -4.59 6.28 37.10
C GLU A 524 -3.72 5.11 37.58
N ALA A 525 -3.97 4.61 38.80
CA ALA A 525 -3.23 3.47 39.36
C ALA A 525 -3.47 2.17 38.57
N LEU A 526 -4.72 1.90 38.16
CA LEU A 526 -5.07 0.71 37.37
C LEU A 526 -4.53 0.81 35.93
N ASP A 527 -4.65 1.98 35.31
CA ASP A 527 -4.16 2.26 33.96
C ASP A 527 -2.63 2.13 33.87
N THR A 528 -1.92 2.62 34.89
CA THR A 528 -0.46 2.45 35.03
C THR A 528 -0.08 0.97 35.27
N LYS A 529 -0.81 0.27 36.15
CA LYS A 529 -0.52 -1.13 36.52
C LYS A 529 -0.67 -2.10 35.35
N LEU A 530 -1.51 -1.78 34.37
CA LEU A 530 -1.84 -2.64 33.23
C LEU A 530 -1.41 -2.08 31.85
N ASP A 531 -0.62 -1.00 31.81
CA ASP A 531 -0.18 -0.25 30.61
C ASP A 531 -1.33 0.07 29.63
N PHE A 532 -2.42 0.63 30.16
CA PHE A 532 -3.60 0.99 29.37
C PHE A 532 -3.49 2.35 28.68
N ARG A 533 -2.60 3.25 29.14
CA ARG A 533 -2.21 4.53 28.51
C ARG A 533 -3.35 5.54 28.39
N GLY A 534 -4.03 5.79 29.49
CA GLY A 534 -5.18 6.69 29.62
C GLY A 534 -6.48 6.15 29.04
N ARG A 535 -6.52 4.88 28.62
CA ARG A 535 -7.65 4.30 27.88
C ARG A 535 -8.94 4.30 28.70
N ILE A 536 -8.86 4.00 30.00
CA ILE A 536 -10.04 3.94 30.89
C ILE A 536 -10.82 5.27 30.85
N ALA A 537 -10.10 6.40 30.89
CA ALA A 537 -10.67 7.74 30.84
C ALA A 537 -11.08 8.14 29.41
N ARG A 538 -10.20 7.95 28.42
CA ARG A 538 -10.43 8.33 27.03
C ARG A 538 -11.62 7.60 26.39
N ASP A 539 -11.77 6.31 26.68
CA ASP A 539 -12.84 5.47 26.13
C ASP A 539 -14.10 5.50 27.04
N GLY A 540 -14.10 6.28 28.13
CA GLY A 540 -15.27 6.51 28.98
C GLY A 540 -15.79 5.27 29.71
N TRP A 541 -14.90 4.36 30.13
CA TRP A 541 -15.30 3.05 30.68
C TRP A 541 -16.17 3.15 31.94
N ILE A 542 -15.98 4.19 32.77
CA ILE A 542 -16.71 4.37 34.03
C ILE A 542 -18.23 4.56 33.79
N ASP A 543 -18.61 5.43 32.85
CA ASP A 543 -20.01 5.72 32.56
C ASP A 543 -20.69 4.62 31.75
N GLN A 544 -19.93 3.83 31.01
CA GLN A 544 -20.41 2.58 30.40
C GLN A 544 -20.66 1.51 31.48
N ALA A 545 -19.71 1.30 32.39
CA ALA A 545 -19.81 0.33 33.47
C ALA A 545 -20.97 0.67 34.43
N ARG A 546 -21.24 1.95 34.72
CA ARG A 546 -22.42 2.37 35.49
C ARG A 546 -23.72 1.89 34.86
N LYS A 547 -23.94 2.21 33.58
CA LYS A 547 -25.13 1.80 32.83
C LYS A 547 -25.29 0.27 32.78
N LEU A 548 -24.19 -0.45 32.59
CA LEU A 548 -24.21 -1.92 32.58
C LEU A 548 -24.50 -2.49 33.97
N SER A 549 -23.95 -1.90 35.04
CA SER A 549 -24.25 -2.34 36.42
C SER A 549 -25.71 -2.12 36.81
N GLU A 550 -26.35 -1.04 36.33
CA GLU A 550 -27.78 -0.77 36.52
C GLU A 550 -28.70 -1.71 35.71
N MET A 551 -28.15 -2.44 34.73
CA MET A 551 -28.88 -3.41 33.91
C MET A 551 -28.73 -4.87 34.38
N VAL A 552 -27.78 -5.13 35.28
CA VAL A 552 -27.40 -6.48 35.75
C VAL A 552 -27.66 -6.69 37.25
N ALA A 553 -27.86 -5.60 38.02
CA ALA A 553 -28.32 -5.62 39.41
C ALA A 553 -29.84 -5.83 39.54
#